data_AF-A0A2N2M1N8-F1
#
_entry.id   AF-A0A2N2M1N8-F1
#
_cell.length_a   1.000
_cell.length_b   1.000
_cell.length_c   1.000
_cell.angle_alpha   90.00
_cell.angle_beta   90.00
_cell.angle_gamma   90.00
#
_symmetry.space_group_name_H-M   'P 1'
#
loop_
_entity.id
_entity.type
_entity.pdbx_description
1 polymer ?
#
loop_
_entity_poly.entity_id
_entity_poly.type
_entity_poly.pdbx_seq_one_letter_code
_entity_poly.pdbx_strand_id
1 'polypeptide(L)'
;MYLGGYGLYLLFSLPALLLGLWAQAKVKGAFNKYSKVGTTTGLTGAEVARRMLDSNGLHSVQIEEVGGNLSDHYDPSKKVLRLSTGVYRSPSVASAGVAAHECGHAIQDLEHYGPLKIRSFMVPSVQIGSWLGPIIFMVGLFMSSSMGTTLAWAGLALFTLTAVFSLITLPVELDASNRAKAWL
;
A
#
# COMPACT_ATOMS: atom_id res chain seq x y z
N MET A 1 7.38 18.58 -37.21
CA MET A 1 6.13 18.44 -36.44
C MET A 1 6.11 17.11 -35.67
N TYR A 2 7.16 16.80 -34.89
CA TYR A 2 7.30 15.53 -34.15
C TYR A 2 7.31 15.69 -32.62
N LEU A 3 7.31 16.93 -32.13
CA LEU A 3 7.28 17.24 -30.68
C LEU A 3 5.87 17.30 -30.09
N GLY A 4 4.81 17.42 -30.90
CA GLY A 4 3.44 17.63 -30.40
C GLY A 4 2.92 16.45 -29.57
N GLY A 5 3.02 15.23 -30.08
CA GLY A 5 2.55 14.02 -29.39
C GLY A 5 3.47 13.56 -28.27
N TYR A 6 4.78 13.47 -28.53
CA TYR A 6 5.78 13.02 -27.55
C TYR A 6 6.00 14.02 -26.41
N GLY A 7 5.91 15.33 -26.68
CA GLY A 7 6.05 16.37 -25.67
C GLY A 7 4.87 16.39 -24.69
N LEU A 8 3.64 16.36 -25.20
CA LEU A 8 2.43 16.20 -24.36
C LEU A 8 2.48 14.89 -23.56
N TYR A 9 2.93 13.81 -24.21
CA TYR A 9 3.07 12.51 -23.57
C TYR A 9 4.02 12.54 -22.36
N LEU A 10 5.26 13.04 -22.54
CA LEU A 10 6.22 13.16 -21.43
C LEU A 10 5.74 14.12 -20.36
N LEU A 11 5.05 15.20 -20.74
CA LEU A 11 4.49 16.18 -19.82
C LEU A 11 3.49 15.55 -18.84
N PHE A 12 2.66 14.59 -19.29
CA PHE A 12 1.67 13.94 -18.43
C PHE A 12 2.21 12.71 -17.69
N SER A 13 3.05 11.90 -18.34
CA SER A 13 3.51 10.63 -17.76
C SER A 13 4.65 10.80 -16.76
N LEU A 14 5.58 11.73 -17.04
CA LEU A 14 6.79 11.90 -16.24
C LEU A 14 6.49 12.36 -14.81
N PRO A 15 5.62 13.37 -14.57
CA PRO A 15 5.30 13.79 -13.20
C PRO A 15 4.65 12.66 -12.40
N ALA A 16 3.72 11.91 -13.00
CA ALA A 16 3.03 10.81 -12.32
C ALA A 16 4.00 9.68 -11.93
N LEU A 17 4.92 9.32 -12.84
CA LEU A 17 5.96 8.33 -12.58
C LEU A 17 6.91 8.81 -11.46
N LEU A 18 7.40 10.05 -11.54
CA LEU A 18 8.30 10.64 -10.56
C LEU A 18 7.66 10.71 -9.17
N LEU A 19 6.39 11.09 -9.09
CA LEU A 19 5.63 11.10 -7.84
C LEU A 19 5.50 9.70 -7.23
N GLY A 20 5.20 8.68 -8.05
CA GLY A 20 5.12 7.29 -7.60
C GLY A 20 6.46 6.77 -7.05
N LEU A 21 7.55 7.01 -7.79
CA LEU A 21 8.90 6.65 -7.35
C LEU A 21 9.31 7.37 -6.07
N TRP A 22 9.02 8.68 -5.97
CA TRP A 22 9.29 9.47 -4.79
C TRP A 22 8.50 8.97 -3.57
N ALA A 23 7.21 8.69 -3.72
CA ALA A 23 6.37 8.17 -2.66
C ALA A 23 6.88 6.81 -2.16
N GLN A 24 7.23 5.90 -3.08
CA GLN A 24 7.81 4.60 -2.73
C GLN A 24 9.15 4.76 -1.98
N ALA A 25 10.01 5.66 -2.45
CA ALA A 25 11.28 5.95 -1.81
C ALA A 25 11.09 6.54 -0.40
N LYS A 26 10.09 7.41 -0.21
CA LYS A 26 9.73 7.97 1.10
C LYS A 26 9.26 6.90 2.08
N VAL A 27 8.36 6.01 1.69
CA VAL A 27 7.86 4.93 2.55
C VAL A 27 8.99 3.99 2.94
N LYS A 28 9.78 3.51 1.96
CA LYS A 28 10.93 2.64 2.23
C LYS A 28 11.97 3.33 3.12
N GLY A 29 12.25 4.61 2.87
CA GLY A 29 13.19 5.39 3.67
C GLY A 29 12.72 5.57 5.12
N ALA A 30 11.44 5.87 5.32
CA ALA A 30 10.84 5.99 6.64
C ALA A 30 10.91 4.65 7.39
N PHE A 31 10.45 3.56 6.76
CA PHE A 31 10.52 2.23 7.36
C PHE A 31 11.96 1.88 7.77
N ASN A 32 12.93 1.96 6.84
CA ASN A 32 14.33 1.64 7.13
C ASN A 32 14.94 2.49 8.24
N LYS A 33 14.52 3.76 8.38
CA LYS A 33 14.97 4.65 9.45
C LYS A 33 14.35 4.23 10.79
N TYR A 34 13.04 4.06 10.84
CA TYR A 34 12.30 3.81 12.09
C TYR A 34 12.32 2.36 12.56
N SER A 35 12.68 1.40 11.69
CA SER A 35 12.95 0.01 12.11
C SER A 35 14.20 -0.13 12.98
N LYS A 36 15.08 0.88 12.97
CA LYS A 36 16.28 0.95 13.83
C LYS A 36 16.03 1.69 15.14
N VAL A 37 14.87 2.31 15.29
CA VAL A 37 14.50 3.06 16.49
C VAL A 37 13.63 2.15 17.35
N GLY A 38 14.17 1.72 18.50
CA GLY A 38 13.45 0.87 19.44
C GLY A 38 12.26 1.59 20.10
N THR A 39 11.25 0.83 20.50
CA THR A 39 10.16 1.33 21.35
C THR A 39 10.57 1.31 22.82
N THR A 40 10.04 2.24 23.63
CA THR A 40 10.31 2.27 25.08
C THR A 40 9.64 1.11 25.83
N THR A 41 8.55 0.58 25.28
CA THR A 41 7.81 -0.57 25.81
C THR A 41 8.51 -1.90 25.54
N GLY A 42 9.43 -1.95 24.57
CA GLY A 42 10.10 -3.18 24.14
C GLY A 42 9.19 -4.19 23.42
N LEU A 43 7.95 -3.80 23.09
CA LEU A 43 7.00 -4.69 22.43
C LEU A 43 7.30 -4.84 20.96
N THR A 44 7.24 -6.09 20.49
CA THR A 44 7.29 -6.47 19.08
C THR A 44 6.01 -6.07 18.34
N GLY A 45 6.04 -6.05 17.00
CA GLY A 45 4.84 -5.77 16.20
C GLY A 45 3.70 -6.76 16.47
N ALA A 46 4.02 -8.05 16.66
CA ALA A 46 3.00 -9.07 16.99
C ALA A 46 2.32 -8.79 18.34
N GLU A 47 3.09 -8.37 19.36
CA GLU A 47 2.55 -8.03 20.68
C GLU A 47 1.72 -6.74 20.64
N VAL A 48 2.18 -5.73 19.90
CA VAL A 48 1.42 -4.50 19.64
C VAL A 48 0.08 -4.83 19.00
N ALA A 49 0.10 -5.64 17.93
CA ALA A 49 -1.12 -6.06 17.24
C ALA A 49 -2.07 -6.81 18.16
N ARG A 50 -1.55 -7.78 18.94
CA ARG A 50 -2.37 -8.57 19.87
C ARG A 50 -3.07 -7.67 20.89
N ARG A 51 -2.34 -6.74 21.52
CA ARG A 51 -2.91 -5.81 22.51
C ARG A 51 -3.95 -4.88 21.90
N MET A 52 -3.69 -4.33 20.70
CA MET A 52 -4.63 -3.44 20.02
C MET A 52 -5.91 -4.18 19.65
N LEU A 53 -5.81 -5.37 19.06
CA LEU A 53 -6.96 -6.20 18.72
C LEU A 53 -7.77 -6.58 19.97
N ASP A 54 -7.10 -7.00 21.05
CA ASP A 54 -7.77 -7.38 22.30
C ASP A 54 -8.50 -6.20 22.94
N SER A 55 -7.90 -5.00 22.92
CA SER A 55 -8.56 -3.78 23.43
C SER A 55 -9.81 -3.38 22.63
N ASN A 56 -9.97 -3.92 21.42
CA ASN A 56 -11.14 -3.71 20.55
C ASN A 56 -12.04 -4.97 20.46
N GLY A 57 -11.84 -5.96 21.34
CA GLY A 57 -12.66 -7.18 21.37
C GLY A 57 -12.40 -8.18 20.24
N LEU A 58 -11.33 -8.00 19.46
CA LEU A 58 -10.96 -8.84 18.30
C LEU A 58 -10.08 -10.04 18.69
N HIS A 59 -10.50 -10.79 19.70
CA HIS A 59 -9.73 -11.94 20.23
C HIS A 59 -9.59 -13.10 19.21
N SER A 60 -10.54 -13.23 18.30
CA SER A 60 -10.54 -14.31 17.29
C SER A 60 -9.65 -14.04 16.09
N VAL A 61 -9.17 -12.81 15.90
CA VAL A 61 -8.28 -12.47 14.79
C VAL A 61 -6.90 -13.07 15.07
N GLN A 62 -6.47 -13.99 14.21
CA GLN A 62 -5.15 -14.63 14.35
C GLN A 62 -4.05 -13.70 13.83
N ILE A 63 -2.85 -13.81 14.40
CA ILE A 63 -1.67 -13.07 13.97
C ILE A 63 -0.66 -14.08 13.45
N GLU A 64 -0.32 -13.99 12.17
CA GLU A 64 0.61 -14.90 11.49
C GLU A 64 1.87 -14.17 11.07
N GLU A 65 3.01 -14.86 11.18
CA GLU A 65 4.25 -14.41 10.58
C GLU A 65 4.31 -14.85 9.11
N VAL A 66 4.62 -13.92 8.22
CA VAL A 66 4.88 -14.19 6.80
C VAL A 66 6.26 -13.74 6.36
N GLY A 67 6.78 -14.39 5.33
CA GLY A 67 8.00 -13.97 4.67
C GLY A 67 7.82 -12.67 3.86
N GLY A 68 8.96 -12.13 3.42
CA GLY A 68 9.02 -10.88 2.66
C GLY A 68 9.31 -9.67 3.53
N ASN A 69 9.26 -8.49 2.91
CA ASN A 69 9.51 -7.21 3.57
C ASN A 69 8.40 -6.25 3.16
N LEU A 70 7.75 -5.59 4.14
CA LEU A 70 6.56 -4.76 3.90
C LEU A 70 5.45 -5.54 3.17
N SER A 71 5.28 -6.81 3.54
CA SER A 71 4.23 -7.72 3.05
C SER A 71 3.05 -7.83 4.03
N ASP A 72 3.05 -6.97 5.05
CA ASP A 72 2.07 -6.88 6.12
C ASP A 72 0.69 -6.56 5.56
N HIS A 73 -0.33 -7.31 5.98
CA HIS A 73 -1.73 -7.05 5.59
C HIS A 73 -2.72 -7.76 6.53
N TYR A 74 -3.88 -7.14 6.74
CA TYR A 74 -5.07 -7.82 7.24
C TYR A 74 -5.89 -8.49 6.12
N ASP A 75 -6.28 -9.74 6.34
CA ASP A 75 -7.15 -10.53 5.45
C ASP A 75 -8.56 -10.66 6.07
N PRO A 76 -9.56 -9.90 5.57
CA PRO A 76 -10.92 -9.91 6.11
C PRO A 76 -11.68 -11.21 5.83
N SER A 77 -11.26 -11.99 4.83
CA SER A 77 -11.93 -13.25 4.47
C SER A 77 -11.57 -14.35 5.45
N LYS A 78 -10.31 -14.39 5.90
CA LYS A 78 -9.81 -15.37 6.87
C LYS A 78 -9.79 -14.85 8.30
N LYS A 79 -10.00 -13.54 8.50
CA LYS A 79 -9.85 -12.84 9.79
C LYS A 79 -8.45 -13.07 10.39
N VAL A 80 -7.44 -12.89 9.55
CA VAL A 80 -6.02 -13.08 9.91
C VAL A 80 -5.24 -11.81 9.61
N LEU A 81 -4.41 -11.39 10.57
CA LEU A 81 -3.45 -10.32 10.42
C LEU A 81 -2.06 -10.92 10.16
N ARG A 82 -1.51 -10.67 8.98
CA ARG A 82 -0.21 -11.20 8.57
C ARG A 82 0.84 -10.13 8.68
N LEU A 83 1.91 -10.41 9.41
CA LEU A 83 3.02 -9.49 9.58
C LEU A 83 4.30 -10.09 9.00
N SER A 84 5.05 -9.29 8.27
CA SER A 84 6.37 -9.65 7.77
C SER A 84 7.30 -9.97 8.94
N THR A 85 8.24 -10.91 8.78
CA THR A 85 9.18 -11.31 9.85
C THR A 85 9.82 -10.12 10.58
N GLY A 86 10.20 -9.07 9.84
CA GLY A 86 10.81 -7.86 10.41
C GLY A 86 9.84 -7.07 11.31
N VAL A 87 8.57 -6.99 10.94
CA VAL A 87 7.53 -6.33 11.75
C VAL A 87 7.09 -7.21 12.91
N TYR A 88 6.82 -8.50 12.64
CA TYR A 88 6.33 -9.46 13.61
C TYR A 88 7.24 -9.54 14.84
N ARG A 89 8.56 -9.64 14.62
CA ARG A 89 9.54 -9.96 15.69
C ARG A 89 10.31 -8.77 16.25
N SER A 90 10.30 -7.60 15.58
CA SER A 90 11.17 -6.48 15.99
C SER A 90 10.43 -5.48 16.90
N PRO A 91 11.02 -5.09 18.04
CA PRO A 91 10.47 -4.06 18.91
C PRO A 91 10.91 -2.66 18.47
N SER A 92 10.40 -2.20 17.33
CA SER A 92 10.75 -0.91 16.72
C SER A 92 9.54 -0.01 16.48
N VAL A 93 9.77 1.31 16.35
CA VAL A 93 8.72 2.28 16.03
C VAL A 93 8.04 1.95 14.70
N ALA A 94 8.81 1.51 13.70
CA ALA A 94 8.23 1.08 12.42
C ALA A 94 7.36 -0.17 12.59
N SER A 95 7.83 -1.17 13.33
CA SER A 95 7.08 -2.40 13.58
C SER A 95 5.78 -2.15 14.33
N ALA A 96 5.82 -1.32 15.37
CA ALA A 96 4.63 -0.92 16.12
C ALA A 96 3.63 -0.16 15.23
N GLY A 97 4.11 0.79 14.43
CA GLY A 97 3.28 1.57 13.52
C GLY A 97 2.60 0.72 12.43
N VAL A 98 3.35 -0.18 11.78
CA VAL A 98 2.81 -1.07 10.74
C VAL A 98 1.81 -2.05 11.34
N ALA A 99 2.15 -2.70 12.45
CA ALA A 99 1.25 -3.64 13.12
C ALA A 99 -0.06 -2.97 13.58
N ALA A 100 0.02 -1.77 14.16
CA ALA A 100 -1.14 -0.99 14.57
C ALA A 100 -1.99 -0.52 13.37
N HIS A 101 -1.36 -0.16 12.24
CA HIS A 101 -2.06 0.18 11.01
C HIS A 101 -2.88 -1.00 10.48
N GLU A 102 -2.28 -2.20 10.41
CA GLU A 102 -3.01 -3.41 9.98
C GLU A 102 -4.14 -3.79 10.93
N CYS A 103 -3.97 -3.55 12.24
CA CYS A 103 -5.06 -3.70 13.21
C CYS A 103 -6.20 -2.70 12.94
N GLY A 104 -5.87 -1.49 12.45
CA GLY A 104 -6.84 -0.52 11.98
C GLY A 104 -7.76 -1.11 10.90
N HIS A 105 -7.25 -1.87 9.95
CA HIS A 105 -8.06 -2.58 8.96
C HIS A 105 -8.95 -3.66 9.57
N ALA A 106 -8.46 -4.39 10.57
CA ALA A 106 -9.27 -5.37 11.28
C ALA A 106 -10.45 -4.71 12.04
N ILE A 107 -10.21 -3.54 12.63
CA ILE A 107 -11.25 -2.76 13.32
C ILE A 107 -12.25 -2.18 12.31
N GLN A 108 -11.78 -1.67 11.17
CA GLN A 108 -12.66 -1.21 10.09
C GLN A 108 -13.59 -2.32 9.57
N ASP A 109 -13.06 -3.54 9.46
CA ASP A 109 -13.86 -4.71 9.05
C ASP A 109 -14.93 -5.06 10.09
N LEU A 110 -14.57 -5.03 11.38
CA LEU A 110 -15.51 -5.20 12.49
C LEU A 110 -16.62 -4.14 12.48
N GLU A 111 -16.28 -2.88 12.26
CA GLU A 111 -17.23 -1.75 12.20
C GLU A 111 -18.01 -1.68 10.88
N HIS A 112 -17.77 -2.63 9.96
CA HIS A 112 -18.36 -2.63 8.62
C HIS A 112 -18.13 -1.32 7.85
N TYR A 113 -16.95 -0.73 8.00
CA TYR A 113 -16.58 0.55 7.44
C TYR A 113 -16.79 0.58 5.91
N GLY A 114 -17.74 1.38 5.46
CA GLY A 114 -18.21 1.40 4.07
C GLY A 114 -17.09 1.51 3.02
N PRO A 115 -16.13 2.45 3.17
CA PRO A 115 -15.00 2.58 2.25
C PRO A 115 -14.12 1.32 2.13
N LEU A 116 -14.00 0.51 3.20
CA LEU A 116 -13.25 -0.75 3.15
C LEU A 116 -13.89 -1.75 2.17
N LYS A 117 -15.22 -1.82 2.12
CA LYS A 117 -15.94 -2.69 1.17
C LYS A 117 -15.67 -2.29 -0.29
N ILE A 118 -15.63 -0.99 -0.55
CA ILE A 118 -15.31 -0.46 -1.89
C ILE A 118 -13.88 -0.87 -2.27
N ARG A 119 -12.91 -0.67 -1.37
CA ARG A 119 -11.52 -1.12 -1.56
C ARG A 119 -11.45 -2.61 -1.90
N SER A 120 -12.08 -3.47 -1.09
CA SER A 120 -12.03 -4.93 -1.29
C SER A 120 -12.57 -5.39 -2.65
N PHE A 121 -13.58 -4.72 -3.20
CA PHE A 121 -14.09 -5.02 -4.54
C PHE A 121 -13.13 -4.58 -5.65
N MET A 122 -12.41 -3.48 -5.46
CA MET A 122 -11.56 -2.87 -6.50
C MET A 122 -10.15 -3.45 -6.57
N VAL A 123 -9.58 -3.94 -5.45
CA VAL A 123 -8.18 -4.39 -5.35
C VAL A 123 -7.74 -5.34 -6.47
N PRO A 124 -8.50 -6.39 -6.88
CA PRO A 124 -8.06 -7.31 -7.93
C PRO A 124 -7.78 -6.62 -9.27
N SER A 125 -8.64 -5.67 -9.67
CA SER A 125 -8.48 -4.92 -10.92
C SER A 125 -7.31 -3.93 -10.85
N VAL A 126 -7.13 -3.28 -9.69
CA VAL A 126 -6.07 -2.29 -9.45
C VAL A 126 -4.68 -2.92 -9.43
N GLN A 127 -4.56 -4.14 -8.89
CA GLN A 127 -3.27 -4.81 -8.75
C GLN A 127 -2.69 -5.25 -10.09
N ILE A 128 -3.55 -5.66 -11.03
CA ILE A 128 -3.17 -5.95 -12.42
C ILE A 128 -2.68 -4.66 -13.10
N GLY A 129 -3.42 -3.56 -12.95
CA GLY A 129 -3.06 -2.25 -13.52
C GLY A 129 -1.77 -1.67 -12.95
N SER A 130 -1.54 -1.80 -11.65
CA SER A 130 -0.35 -1.28 -10.95
C SER A 130 0.97 -1.84 -11.47
N TRP A 131 1.02 -3.14 -11.78
CA TRP A 131 2.24 -3.80 -12.26
C TRP A 131 2.36 -3.73 -13.78
N LEU A 132 1.28 -3.99 -14.51
CA LEU A 132 1.30 -4.02 -15.98
C LEU A 132 1.35 -2.62 -16.59
N GLY A 133 0.68 -1.62 -16.00
CA GLY A 133 0.59 -0.27 -16.55
C GLY A 133 1.97 0.35 -16.83
N PRO A 134 2.86 0.46 -15.82
CA PRO A 134 4.22 0.97 -16.02
C PRO A 134 5.05 0.13 -16.99
N ILE A 135 4.91 -1.20 -17.00
CA ILE A 135 5.66 -2.08 -17.91
C ILE A 135 5.20 -1.86 -19.36
N ILE A 136 3.90 -1.90 -19.61
CA ILE A 136 3.27 -1.66 -20.92
C ILE A 136 3.66 -0.27 -21.42
N PHE A 137 3.64 0.72 -20.54
CA PHE A 137 4.08 2.08 -20.81
C PHE A 137 5.55 2.13 -21.25
N MET A 138 6.46 1.51 -20.50
CA MET A 138 7.89 1.50 -20.83
C MET A 138 8.18 0.73 -22.12
N VAL A 139 7.53 -0.42 -22.34
CA VAL A 139 7.66 -1.19 -23.58
C VAL A 139 7.18 -0.38 -24.78
N GLY A 140 6.02 0.28 -24.66
CA GLY A 140 5.51 1.17 -25.70
C GLY A 140 6.47 2.30 -26.05
N LEU A 141 7.13 2.87 -25.04
CA LEU A 141 8.16 3.91 -25.24
C LEU A 141 9.37 3.41 -26.02
N PHE A 142 9.91 2.24 -25.66
CA PHE A 142 11.15 1.74 -26.29
C PHE A 142 10.93 1.22 -27.71
N MET A 143 9.73 0.77 -28.07
CA MET A 143 9.42 0.25 -29.39
C MET A 143 9.42 1.31 -30.51
N SER A 144 9.46 2.61 -30.19
CA SER A 144 9.64 3.76 -31.12
C SER A 144 8.88 3.64 -32.47
N SER A 145 7.69 3.05 -32.45
CA SER A 145 6.84 2.75 -33.61
C SER A 145 5.42 3.25 -33.35
N SER A 146 4.59 3.36 -34.39
CA SER A 146 3.18 3.73 -34.26
C SER A 146 2.42 2.79 -33.29
N MET A 147 2.73 1.49 -33.34
CA MET A 147 2.24 0.50 -32.39
C MET A 147 2.74 0.77 -30.96
N GLY A 148 4.02 1.14 -30.81
CA GLY A 148 4.61 1.52 -29.52
C GLY A 148 3.92 2.73 -28.88
N THR A 149 3.61 3.77 -29.66
CA THR A 149 2.86 4.94 -29.18
C THR A 149 1.46 4.57 -28.67
N THR A 150 0.73 3.71 -29.38
CA THR A 150 -0.59 3.21 -28.92
C THR A 150 -0.47 2.41 -27.62
N LEU A 151 0.54 1.54 -27.53
CA LEU A 151 0.77 0.73 -26.34
C LEU A 151 1.15 1.59 -25.13
N ALA A 152 1.97 2.61 -25.34
CA ALA A 152 2.34 3.61 -24.35
C ALA A 152 1.13 4.37 -23.79
N TRP A 153 0.20 4.81 -24.65
CA TRP A 153 -1.06 5.44 -24.21
C TRP A 153 -1.96 4.48 -23.44
N ALA A 154 -2.04 3.21 -23.85
CA ALA A 154 -2.80 2.19 -23.11
C ALA A 154 -2.20 1.96 -21.71
N GLY A 155 -0.87 1.87 -21.61
CA GLY A 155 -0.15 1.77 -20.33
C GLY A 155 -0.37 2.99 -19.43
N LEU A 156 -0.31 4.20 -20.00
CA LEU A 156 -0.61 5.43 -19.28
C LEU A 156 -2.05 5.45 -18.76
N ALA A 157 -3.03 5.08 -19.59
CA ALA A 157 -4.44 5.01 -19.19
C ALA A 157 -4.65 4.02 -18.03
N LEU A 158 -4.05 2.82 -18.09
CA LEU A 158 -4.09 1.84 -17.01
C LEU A 158 -3.45 2.38 -15.72
N PHE A 159 -2.31 3.07 -15.82
CA PHE A 159 -1.65 3.69 -14.68
C PHE A 159 -2.48 4.82 -14.07
N THR A 160 -3.09 5.68 -14.89
CA THR A 160 -3.99 6.75 -14.44
C THR A 160 -5.21 6.18 -13.72
N LEU A 161 -5.84 5.15 -14.27
CA LEU A 161 -6.96 4.46 -13.61
C LEU A 161 -6.53 3.92 -12.24
N THR A 162 -5.38 3.26 -12.17
CA THR A 162 -4.79 2.78 -10.92
C THR A 162 -4.58 3.91 -9.91
N ALA A 163 -4.04 5.06 -10.34
CA ALA A 163 -3.83 6.22 -9.47
C ALA A 163 -5.16 6.80 -8.96
N VAL A 164 -6.18 6.90 -9.81
CA VAL A 164 -7.53 7.33 -9.42
C VAL A 164 -8.12 6.38 -8.38
N PHE A 165 -7.97 5.06 -8.57
CA PHE A 165 -8.43 4.09 -7.58
C PHE A 165 -7.71 4.23 -6.24
N SER A 166 -6.39 4.45 -6.24
CA SER A 166 -5.64 4.72 -5.02
C SER A 166 -6.15 5.96 -4.27
N LEU A 167 -6.61 7.00 -4.99
CA LEU A 167 -7.24 8.17 -4.36
C LEU A 167 -8.59 7.84 -3.73
N ILE A 168 -9.39 6.98 -4.38
CA ILE A 168 -10.70 6.54 -3.86
C ILE A 168 -10.53 5.69 -2.60
N THR A 169 -9.50 4.84 -2.53
CA THR A 169 -9.23 3.99 -1.36
C THR A 169 -8.46 4.69 -0.25
N LEU A 170 -7.88 5.87 -0.52
CA LEU A 170 -7.08 6.64 0.42
C LEU A 170 -7.76 6.91 1.78
N PRO A 171 -9.08 7.19 1.88
CA PRO A 171 -9.75 7.38 3.16
C PRO A 171 -9.63 6.16 4.10
N VAL A 172 -9.60 4.94 3.55
CA VAL A 172 -9.42 3.70 4.31
C VAL A 172 -8.03 3.67 4.97
N GLU A 173 -7.00 3.99 4.20
CA GLU A 173 -5.60 3.98 4.66
C GLU A 173 -5.34 5.09 5.70
N LEU A 174 -5.97 6.25 5.53
CA LEU A 174 -5.87 7.38 6.47
C LEU A 174 -6.60 7.08 7.79
N ASP A 175 -7.78 6.47 7.74
CA ASP A 175 -8.53 6.08 8.93
C ASP A 175 -7.78 5.00 9.73
N ALA A 176 -7.23 3.97 9.06
CA ALA A 176 -6.39 2.95 9.69
C ALA A 176 -5.17 3.57 10.37
N SER A 177 -4.50 4.51 9.69
CA SER A 177 -3.37 5.26 10.26
C SER A 177 -3.76 6.15 11.44
N ASN A 178 -4.95 6.74 11.44
CA ASN A 178 -5.45 7.55 12.54
C ASN A 178 -5.75 6.70 13.78
N ARG A 179 -6.36 5.52 13.60
CA ARG A 179 -6.59 4.56 14.68
C ARG A 179 -5.28 4.06 15.27
N ALA A 180 -4.30 3.75 14.43
CA ALA A 180 -2.97 3.35 14.88
C ALA A 180 -2.33 4.43 15.75
N LYS A 181 -2.34 5.70 15.31
CA LYS A 181 -1.80 6.84 16.07
C LYS A 181 -2.58 7.14 17.36
N ALA A 182 -3.88 6.88 17.39
CA ALA A 182 -4.69 7.11 18.59
C ALA A 182 -4.43 6.06 19.67
N TRP A 183 -4.02 4.86 19.27
CA TRP A 183 -3.75 3.75 20.18
C TRP A 183 -2.31 3.73 20.71
N LEU A 184 -1.33 4.06 19.86
CA LEU A 184 0.10 4.14 20.19
C LEU A 184 0.45 5.36 21.05
#